data_AF-A0A6G8RU18-F1
#
_entry.id   AF-A0A6G8RU18-F1
#
_cell.length_a   1.000
_cell.length_b   1.000
_cell.length_c   1.000
_cell.angle_alpha   90.00
_cell.angle_beta   90.00
_cell.angle_gamma   90.00
#
_symmetry.space_group_name_H-M   'P 1'
#
loop_
_entity.id
_entity.type
_entity.pdbx_description
1 polymer ?
#
loop_
_entity_poly.entity_id
_entity_poly.type
_entity_poly.pdbx_seq_one_letter_code
_entity_poly.pdbx_strand_id
1 'polypeptide(L)'
;MNQQHYLIKDLAKKTQVSTDAIRFYEKKNLIQPSFRAENNYRYYNEDALKRLILIKRCRSLDMTLKEIETLIELEKHPQQDCCSVNNVIDEHLNHIEQKIEELQNFQIQLKQLRQTCSTQNTIDQCQILKQLESDLTN
;
A
#
# COMPACT_ATOMS: atom_id res chain seq x y z
N MET A 1 26.74 -17.85 -18.87
CA MET A 1 25.49 -17.72 -18.09
C MET A 1 24.62 -16.70 -18.81
N ASN A 2 23.51 -17.11 -19.42
CA ASN A 2 22.63 -16.19 -20.15
C ASN A 2 21.88 -15.32 -19.13
N GLN A 3 22.29 -14.06 -18.97
CA GLN A 3 21.51 -13.09 -18.21
C GLN A 3 20.25 -12.77 -19.03
N GLN A 4 19.10 -13.22 -18.54
CA GLN A 4 17.83 -12.89 -19.15
C GLN A 4 17.53 -11.42 -18.89
N HIS A 5 17.32 -10.68 -19.97
CA HIS A 5 16.98 -9.27 -19.93
C HIS A 5 15.51 -9.08 -20.30
N TYR A 6 14.83 -8.24 -19.56
CA TYR A 6 13.41 -7.94 -19.70
C TYR A 6 13.24 -6.49 -20.13
N LEU A 7 12.34 -6.25 -21.07
CA LEU A 7 11.81 -4.90 -21.30
C LEU A 7 10.77 -4.57 -20.23
N ILE A 8 10.43 -3.29 -20.09
CA ILE A 8 9.37 -2.84 -19.18
C ILE A 8 8.04 -3.57 -19.42
N LYS A 9 7.72 -3.88 -20.69
CA LYS A 9 6.52 -4.62 -21.08
C LYS A 9 6.56 -6.07 -20.60
N ASP A 10 7.73 -6.69 -20.59
CA ASP A 10 7.89 -8.08 -20.13
C ASP A 10 7.74 -8.15 -18.60
N LEU A 11 8.35 -7.20 -17.89
CA LEU A 11 8.18 -7.05 -16.45
C LEU A 11 6.71 -6.81 -16.09
N ALA A 12 6.02 -5.92 -16.80
CA ALA A 12 4.60 -5.66 -16.57
C ALA A 12 3.75 -6.92 -16.73
N LYS A 13 3.98 -7.71 -17.78
CA LYS A 13 3.28 -8.99 -18.00
C LYS A 13 3.56 -10.02 -16.91
N LYS A 14 4.83 -10.17 -16.50
CA LYS A 14 5.25 -11.16 -15.50
C LYS A 14 4.78 -10.82 -14.09
N THR A 15 4.78 -9.54 -13.74
CA THR A 15 4.46 -9.08 -12.38
C THR A 15 2.99 -8.67 -12.25
N GLN A 16 2.29 -8.44 -13.37
CA GLN A 16 0.97 -7.79 -13.42
C GLN A 16 0.98 -6.37 -12.82
N VAL A 17 2.15 -5.74 -12.75
CA VAL A 17 2.29 -4.33 -12.38
C VAL A 17 2.19 -3.51 -13.67
N SER A 18 1.42 -2.42 -13.65
CA SER A 18 1.29 -1.56 -14.84
C SER A 18 2.64 -0.95 -15.22
N THR A 19 2.86 -0.68 -16.51
CA THR A 19 4.10 -0.04 -16.96
C THR A 19 4.33 1.31 -16.31
N ASP A 20 3.26 2.03 -15.96
CA ASP A 20 3.37 3.33 -15.30
C ASP A 20 3.77 3.19 -13.83
N ALA A 21 3.28 2.17 -13.13
CA ALA A 21 3.75 1.85 -11.79
C ALA A 21 5.24 1.42 -11.81
N ILE A 22 5.67 0.65 -12.82
CA ILE A 22 7.09 0.30 -12.98
C ILE A 22 7.93 1.56 -13.21
N ARG A 23 7.50 2.49 -14.08
CA ARG A 23 8.19 3.79 -14.26
C ARG A 23 8.20 4.63 -12.98
N PHE A 24 7.13 4.59 -12.21
CA PHE A 24 7.05 5.27 -10.93
C PHE A 24 8.09 4.70 -9.94
N TYR A 25 8.20 3.38 -9.83
CA TYR A 25 9.21 2.73 -8.98
C TYR A 25 10.65 2.99 -9.48
N GLU A 26 10.86 3.10 -10.80
CA GLU A 26 12.16 3.51 -11.36
C GLU A 26 12.52 4.94 -10.94
N LYS A 27 11.57 5.89 -11.03
CA LYS A 27 11.78 7.28 -10.57
C LYS A 27 12.08 7.37 -9.07
N LYS A 28 11.58 6.42 -8.29
CA LYS A 28 11.84 6.29 -6.86
C LYS A 28 13.10 5.49 -6.53
N ASN A 29 13.89 5.11 -7.54
CA ASN A 29 15.10 4.30 -7.42
C ASN A 29 14.89 2.91 -6.77
N LEU A 30 13.65 2.43 -6.67
CA LEU A 30 13.33 1.12 -6.11
C LEU A 30 13.70 -0.01 -7.08
N ILE A 31 13.66 0.29 -8.37
CA ILE A 31 14.13 -0.60 -9.43
C ILE A 31 15.06 0.19 -10.34
N GLN A 32 16.05 -0.49 -10.92
CA GLN A 32 16.99 0.13 -11.84
C GLN A 32 17.16 -0.75 -13.09
N PRO A 33 17.28 -0.14 -14.28
CA PRO A 33 17.65 -0.88 -15.47
C PRO A 33 19.08 -1.39 -15.36
N SER A 34 19.36 -2.59 -15.87
CA SER A 34 20.72 -3.13 -15.90
C SER A 34 21.59 -2.39 -16.92
N PHE A 35 21.01 -2.07 -18.08
CA PHE A 35 21.67 -1.23 -19.07
C PHE A 35 20.64 -0.57 -20.00
N ARG A 36 21.16 0.41 -20.76
CA ARG A 36 20.45 1.03 -21.88
C ARG A 36 21.11 0.58 -23.17
N ALA A 37 20.34 -0.02 -24.07
CA ALA A 37 20.86 -0.44 -25.36
C ALA A 37 20.98 0.76 -26.32
N GLU A 38 21.69 0.58 -27.44
CA GLU A 38 21.88 1.61 -28.48
C GLU A 38 20.56 2.11 -29.08
N ASN A 39 19.53 1.26 -29.08
CA ASN A 39 18.16 1.61 -29.47
C ASN A 39 17.40 2.44 -28.41
N ASN A 40 18.11 2.91 -27.38
CA ASN A 40 17.62 3.74 -26.28
C ASN A 40 16.61 3.05 -25.33
N TYR A 41 16.33 1.74 -25.53
CA TYR A 41 15.50 0.95 -24.64
C TYR A 41 16.22 0.59 -23.34
N ARG A 42 15.43 0.55 -22.26
CA ARG A 42 15.87 0.12 -20.93
C ARG A 42 15.64 -1.38 -20.80
N TYR A 43 16.71 -2.10 -20.44
CA TYR A 43 16.64 -3.51 -20.12
C TYR A 43 16.83 -3.70 -18.62
N TYR A 44 16.07 -4.63 -18.06
CA TYR A 44 16.08 -4.97 -16.65
C TYR A 44 16.49 -6.44 -16.49
N ASN A 45 17.15 -6.77 -15.39
CA ASN A 45 17.58 -8.12 -15.09
C ASN A 45 16.56 -8.85 -14.20
N GLU A 46 16.90 -10.06 -13.78
CA GLU A 46 16.09 -10.87 -12.87
C GLU A 46 15.92 -10.23 -11.48
N ASP A 47 16.91 -9.47 -11.00
CA ASP A 47 16.82 -8.79 -9.70
C ASP A 47 15.71 -7.74 -9.70
N ALA A 48 15.58 -6.97 -10.79
CA ALA A 48 14.47 -6.04 -10.95
C ALA A 48 13.11 -6.75 -10.96
N LEU A 49 13.03 -7.96 -11.53
CA LEU A 49 11.82 -8.77 -11.49
C LEU A 49 11.49 -9.21 -10.05
N LYS A 50 12.48 -9.70 -9.29
CA LYS A 50 12.32 -10.10 -7.88
C LYS A 50 11.87 -8.92 -7.01
N ARG A 51 12.49 -7.75 -7.17
CA ARG A 51 12.09 -6.51 -6.48
C ARG A 51 10.66 -6.10 -6.79
N LEU A 52 10.23 -6.15 -8.05
CA LEU A 52 8.84 -5.85 -8.41
C LEU A 52 7.84 -6.82 -7.77
N ILE A 53 8.19 -8.10 -7.67
CA ILE A 53 7.36 -9.09 -6.97
C ILE A 53 7.28 -8.77 -5.47
N LEU A 54 8.40 -8.38 -4.84
CA LEU A 54 8.42 -7.95 -3.45
C LEU A 54 7.53 -6.71 -3.24
N ILE A 55 7.71 -5.66 -4.03
CA ILE A 55 6.90 -4.43 -3.99
C ILE A 55 5.40 -4.77 -4.13
N LYS A 56 5.04 -5.64 -5.08
CA LYS A 56 3.65 -6.06 -5.28
C LYS A 56 3.08 -6.75 -4.03
N ARG A 57 3.85 -7.63 -3.39
CA ARG A 57 3.42 -8.33 -2.17
C ARG A 57 3.22 -7.35 -1.01
N CYS A 58 4.16 -6.44 -0.79
CA CYS A 58 4.02 -5.41 0.24
C CYS A 58 2.81 -4.52 0.00
N ARG A 59 2.57 -4.09 -1.25
CA ARG A 59 1.36 -3.33 -1.61
C ARG A 59 0.05 -4.10 -1.40
N SER A 60 0.06 -5.43 -1.53
CA SER A 60 -1.11 -6.25 -1.22
C SER A 60 -1.40 -6.38 0.28
N LEU A 61 -0.40 -6.10 1.12
CA LEU A 61 -0.53 -5.99 2.58
C LEU A 61 -0.81 -4.55 3.04
N ASP A 62 -1.17 -3.69 2.08
CA ASP A 62 -1.40 -2.25 2.25
C ASP A 62 -0.23 -1.48 2.88
N MET A 63 0.99 -1.99 2.73
CA MET A 63 2.18 -1.27 3.17
C MET A 63 2.37 0.01 2.33
N THR A 64 2.80 1.05 3.02
CA THR A 64 3.15 2.35 2.45
C THR A 64 4.41 2.25 1.59
N LEU A 65 4.60 3.23 0.71
CA LEU A 65 5.81 3.30 -0.10
C LEU A 65 7.09 3.43 0.75
N LYS A 66 7.00 4.10 1.91
CA LYS A 66 8.14 4.29 2.82
C LYS A 66 8.58 2.97 3.45
N GLU A 67 7.65 2.15 3.92
CA GLU A 67 7.97 0.83 4.47
C GLU A 67 8.59 -0.07 3.40
N ILE A 68 8.07 -0.01 2.18
CA ILE A 68 8.62 -0.74 1.03
C ILE A 68 10.05 -0.28 0.71
N GLU A 69 10.30 1.03 0.71
CA GLU A 69 11.65 1.60 0.56
C GLU A 69 12.59 1.04 1.63
N THR A 70 12.19 1.06 2.90
CA THR A 70 12.98 0.50 4.01
C THR A 70 13.29 -0.99 3.81
N LEU A 71 12.29 -1.80 3.45
CA LEU A 71 12.47 -3.23 3.21
C LEU A 71 13.44 -3.51 2.04
N ILE A 72 13.36 -2.72 0.97
CA ILE A 72 14.27 -2.85 -0.18
C ILE A 72 15.70 -2.44 0.18
N GLU A 73 15.89 -1.43 1.02
CA GLU A 73 17.23 -1.08 1.51
C GLU A 73 17.80 -2.19 2.40
N LEU A 74 16.99 -2.76 3.31
CA LEU A 74 17.40 -3.89 4.16
C LEU A 74 17.76 -5.13 3.32
N GLU A 75 17.02 -5.41 2.25
CA GLU A 75 17.31 -6.51 1.32
C GLU A 75 18.73 -6.41 0.71
N LYS A 76 19.26 -5.19 0.50
CA LYS A 76 20.62 -4.99 -0.03
C LYS A 76 21.71 -5.38 0.96
N HIS A 77 21.37 -5.58 2.23
CA HIS A 77 22.30 -5.90 3.30
C HIS A 77 22.02 -7.30 3.89
N PRO A 78 22.22 -8.39 3.14
CA PRO A 78 21.82 -9.75 3.55
C PRO A 78 22.59 -10.31 4.76
N GLN A 79 23.65 -9.63 5.21
CA GLN A 79 24.42 -9.98 6.40
C GLN A 79 23.96 -9.24 7.67
N GLN A 80 22.98 -8.32 7.55
CA GLN A 80 22.38 -7.67 8.70
C GLN A 80 21.37 -8.60 9.39
N ASP A 81 21.17 -8.36 10.68
CA ASP A 81 20.18 -9.07 11.46
C ASP A 81 18.75 -8.72 11.01
N CYS A 82 17.88 -9.73 10.98
CA CYS A 82 16.49 -9.59 10.54
C CYS A 82 15.62 -8.80 11.52
N CYS A 83 16.14 -8.42 12.69
CA CYS A 83 15.46 -7.56 13.65
C CYS A 83 14.92 -6.26 13.02
N SER A 84 15.65 -5.64 12.09
CA SER A 84 15.17 -4.42 11.42
C SER A 84 13.94 -4.69 10.53
N VAL A 85 13.87 -5.86 9.90
CA VAL A 85 12.71 -6.28 9.11
C VAL A 85 11.52 -6.54 10.03
N ASN A 86 11.74 -7.25 11.13
CA ASN A 86 10.69 -7.53 12.12
C ASN A 86 10.08 -6.23 12.66
N ASN A 87 10.91 -5.26 13.03
CA ASN A 87 10.44 -3.96 13.52
C ASN A 87 9.52 -3.26 12.51
N VAL A 88 9.85 -3.27 11.21
CA VAL A 88 9.00 -2.66 10.17
C VAL A 88 7.64 -3.38 10.09
N ILE A 89 7.64 -4.71 10.22
CA ILE A 89 6.41 -5.49 10.21
C ILE A 89 5.58 -5.25 11.48
N ASP A 90 6.22 -5.20 12.64
CA ASP A 90 5.56 -4.96 13.93
C ASP A 90 4.95 -3.55 13.98
N GLU A 91 5.64 -2.54 13.46
CA GLU A 91 5.10 -1.18 13.32
C GLU A 91 3.86 -1.14 12.42
N HIS A 92 3.90 -1.83 11.27
CA HIS A 92 2.74 -1.89 10.37
C HIS A 92 1.57 -2.67 10.98
N LEU A 93 1.83 -3.76 11.69
CA LEU A 93 0.81 -4.50 12.44
C LEU A 93 0.13 -3.60 13.48
N ASN A 94 0.91 -2.87 14.28
CA ASN A 94 0.38 -1.92 15.25
C ASN A 94 -0.50 -0.84 14.58
N HIS A 95 -0.09 -0.34 13.41
CA HIS A 95 -0.89 0.64 12.67
C HIS A 95 -2.23 0.06 12.18
N ILE A 96 -2.22 -1.19 11.68
CA ILE A 96 -3.45 -1.89 11.28
C ILE A 96 -4.37 -2.10 12.49
N GLU A 97 -3.83 -2.55 13.62
CA GLU A 97 -4.59 -2.81 14.84
C GLU A 97 -5.26 -1.54 15.37
N GLN A 98 -4.52 -0.43 15.43
CA GLN A 98 -5.08 0.88 15.78
C GLN A 98 -6.19 1.28 14.80
N LYS A 99 -6.00 1.04 13.50
CA LYS A 99 -7.02 1.39 12.51
C LYS A 99 -8.29 0.55 12.66
N ILE A 100 -8.14 -0.72 12.99
CA ILE A 100 -9.26 -1.61 13.28
C ILE A 100 -10.04 -1.10 14.49
N GLU A 101 -9.35 -0.74 15.57
CA GLU A 101 -9.99 -0.20 16.78
C GLU A 101 -10.76 1.09 16.48
N GLU A 102 -10.16 2.04 15.76
CA GLU A 102 -10.83 3.26 15.31
C GLU A 102 -12.10 2.95 14.48
N LEU A 103 -11.99 2.05 13.49
CA LEU A 103 -13.11 1.69 12.62
C LEU A 103 -14.22 0.96 13.38
N GLN A 104 -13.88 0.15 14.38
CA GLN A 104 -14.86 -0.48 15.27
C GLN A 104 -15.59 0.56 16.11
N ASN A 105 -14.87 1.55 16.67
CA ASN A 105 -15.47 2.65 17.41
C ASN A 105 -16.40 3.50 16.53
N PHE A 106 -15.98 3.84 15.31
CA PHE A 106 -16.84 4.52 14.34
C PHE A 106 -18.08 3.69 13.98
N GLN A 107 -17.92 2.37 13.80
CA GLN A 107 -19.05 1.49 13.53
C GLN A 107 -20.06 1.50 14.68
N ILE A 108 -19.60 1.49 15.94
CA ILE A 108 -20.45 1.57 17.12
C ILE A 108 -21.22 2.90 17.13
N GLN A 109 -20.54 4.02 16.92
CA GLN A 109 -21.17 5.35 16.87
C GLN A 109 -22.24 5.43 15.77
N LEU A 110 -21.95 4.93 14.58
CA LEU A 110 -22.92 4.89 13.47
C LEU A 110 -24.12 3.99 13.77
N LYS A 111 -23.91 2.86 14.44
CA LYS A 111 -25.01 1.97 14.89
C LYS A 111 -25.89 2.67 15.93
N GLN A 112 -25.31 3.34 16.90
CA GLN A 112 -26.03 4.11 17.92
C GLN A 112 -26.84 5.23 17.27
N LEU A 113 -26.22 6.01 16.40
CA LEU A 113 -26.90 7.06 15.64
C LEU A 113 -28.08 6.46 14.85
N ARG A 114 -27.89 5.35 14.13
CA ARG A 114 -28.96 4.68 13.38
C ARG A 114 -30.12 4.22 14.25
N GLN A 115 -29.87 3.81 15.49
CA GLN A 115 -30.89 3.36 16.45
C GLN A 115 -31.78 4.50 16.96
N THR A 116 -31.34 5.76 16.87
CA THR A 116 -32.12 6.91 17.36
C THR A 116 -33.36 7.22 16.53
N CYS A 117 -33.45 6.72 15.29
CA CYS A 117 -34.57 6.98 14.40
C CYS A 117 -35.30 5.69 13.98
N SER A 118 -36.61 5.64 14.26
CA SER A 118 -37.51 4.58 13.79
C SER A 118 -37.80 4.71 12.28
N THR A 119 -38.26 3.63 11.65
CA THR A 119 -38.45 3.49 10.20
C THR A 119 -39.67 4.21 9.63
N GLN A 120 -40.46 4.91 10.45
CA GLN A 120 -41.73 5.54 10.07
C GLN A 120 -41.87 6.99 10.55
N ASN A 121 -40.78 7.77 10.48
CA ASN A 121 -40.80 9.20 10.75
C ASN A 121 -40.54 10.00 9.46
N THR A 122 -41.09 11.22 9.38
CA THR A 122 -40.76 12.17 8.30
C THR A 122 -39.34 12.73 8.50
N ILE A 123 -38.77 13.35 7.46
CA ILE A 123 -37.42 13.96 7.52
C ILE A 123 -37.35 15.02 8.62
N ASP A 124 -38.38 15.85 8.77
CA ASP A 124 -38.47 16.89 9.83
C ASP A 124 -38.48 16.29 11.27
N GLN A 125 -38.86 15.02 11.40
CA GLN A 125 -38.88 14.28 12.67
C GLN A 125 -37.69 13.32 12.81
N CYS A 126 -36.77 13.30 11.85
CA CYS A 126 -35.61 12.43 11.85
C CYS A 126 -34.64 12.84 12.95
N GLN A 127 -34.51 11.98 13.97
CA GLN A 127 -33.62 12.25 15.11
C GLN A 127 -32.14 12.20 14.71
N ILE A 128 -31.79 11.38 13.72
CA ILE A 128 -30.43 11.32 13.18
C ILE A 128 -29.98 12.69 12.65
N LEU A 129 -30.82 13.35 11.85
CA LEU A 129 -30.49 14.66 11.27
C LEU A 129 -30.38 15.73 12.35
N LYS A 130 -31.31 15.74 13.31
CA LYS A 130 -31.27 16.68 14.44
C LYS A 130 -29.98 16.53 15.26
N GLN A 131 -29.52 15.30 15.48
CA GLN A 131 -28.31 15.04 16.25
C GLN A 131 -27.03 15.43 15.48
N LEU A 132 -26.99 15.15 14.17
CA LEU A 132 -25.87 15.59 13.31
C LEU A 132 -25.78 17.13 13.19
N GLU A 133 -26.92 17.82 13.19
CA GLU A 133 -26.96 19.29 13.18
C GLU A 133 -26.54 19.90 14.52
N SER A 134 -26.87 19.26 15.65
CA SER A 134 -26.44 19.75 16.98
C SER A 134 -24.94 19.58 17.22
N ASP A 135 -24.33 18.51 16.71
CA ASP A 135 -22.89 18.25 16.90
C ASP A 135 -21.99 19.25 16.13
N LEU A 136 -22.54 20.02 15.18
CA LEU A 136 -21.83 21.10 14.47
C LEU A 136 -21.69 22.40 15.28
N THR A 137 -22.28 22.48 16.48
CA THR A 137 -22.29 23.69 17.32
C THR A 137 -21.34 23.67 18.52
N ASN A 138 -20.44 22.68 18.62
CA ASN A 138 -19.39 22.60 19.65
C ASN A 138 -17.97 22.63 19.06
#